data_AF-A0A535SQZ8-F1
#
_entry.id   AF-A0A535SQZ8-F1
#
_cell.length_a   1.000
_cell.length_b   1.000
_cell.length_c   1.000
_cell.angle_alpha   90.00
_cell.angle_beta   90.00
_cell.angle_gamma   90.00
#
_symmetry.space_group_name_H-M   'P 1'
#
loop_
_entity.id
_entity.type
_entity.pdbx_description
1 polymer ?
#
loop_
_entity_poly.entity_id
_entity_poly.type
_entity_poly.pdbx_seq_one_letter_code
_entity_poly.pdbx_strand_id
1 'polypeptide(L)'
;MVAELIAVAKRDLKPGDELDGAGGYAVYGLSERYEVARDQRLLPFGFAYGGRVKRPVARDQALSWDDVEVERSGFLYELREEQDRLFG
;
A
#
# COMPACT_ATOMS: atom_id res chain seq x y z
N MET A 1 4.62 16.73 -1.82
CA MET A 1 5.61 15.85 -1.13
C MET A 1 6.67 15.37 -2.13
N VAL A 2 7.76 14.71 -1.69
CA VAL A 2 8.88 14.29 -2.59
C VAL A 2 8.88 12.79 -2.86
N ALA A 3 8.71 11.96 -1.83
CA ALA A 3 8.71 10.51 -1.93
C ALA A 3 7.59 9.90 -1.07
N GLU A 4 7.17 8.70 -1.42
CA GLU A 4 6.21 7.86 -0.70
C GLU A 4 6.86 6.49 -0.46
N LEU A 5 6.64 5.90 0.72
CA LEU A 5 7.03 4.51 0.97
C LEU A 5 5.86 3.62 0.57
N ILE A 6 6.00 2.85 -0.51
CA ILE A 6 4.95 2.00 -1.07
C ILE A 6 5.14 0.52 -0.67
N ALA A 7 4.04 -0.24 -0.71
CA ALA A 7 4.09 -1.69 -0.55
C ALA A 7 4.38 -2.41 -1.88
N VAL A 8 5.35 -3.32 -1.88
CA VAL A 8 5.71 -4.17 -3.02
C VAL A 8 5.63 -5.63 -2.61
N ALA A 9 5.06 -6.47 -3.47
CA ALA A 9 4.88 -7.89 -3.20
C ALA A 9 6.22 -8.63 -3.14
N LYS A 10 6.50 -9.34 -2.04
CA LYS A 10 7.72 -10.14 -1.87
C LYS A 10 7.65 -11.51 -2.55
N ARG A 11 6.43 -11.96 -2.83
CA ARG A 11 6.07 -13.21 -3.49
C ARG A 11 4.81 -12.98 -4.32
N ASP A 12 4.43 -13.96 -5.14
CA ASP A 12 3.11 -13.94 -5.76
C ASP A 12 2.03 -13.99 -4.66
N LEU A 13 1.08 -13.06 -4.73
CA LEU A 13 -0.04 -12.93 -3.82
C LEU A 13 -1.34 -13.30 -4.54
N LYS A 14 -2.22 -13.98 -3.82
CA LYS A 14 -3.52 -14.43 -4.33
C LYS A 14 -4.66 -13.73 -3.60
N PRO A 15 -5.85 -13.62 -4.21
CA PRO A 15 -7.03 -13.15 -3.51
C PRO A 15 -7.23 -13.89 -2.18
N GLY A 16 -7.46 -13.13 -1.11
CA GLY A 16 -7.59 -13.65 0.25
C GLY A 16 -6.28 -13.68 1.04
N ASP A 17 -5.11 -13.55 0.43
CA ASP A 17 -3.84 -13.43 1.17
C ASP A 17 -3.86 -12.19 2.07
N GLU A 18 -3.35 -12.34 3.29
CA GLU A 18 -3.18 -11.23 4.23
C GLU A 18 -1.79 -10.59 4.07
N LEU A 19 -1.74 -9.27 4.21
CA LEU A 19 -0.54 -8.47 4.19
C LEU A 19 -0.04 -8.25 5.62
N ASP A 20 1.22 -8.60 5.86
CA ASP A 20 1.84 -8.63 7.20
C ASP A 20 2.69 -7.39 7.53
N GLY A 21 2.95 -6.53 6.56
CA GLY A 21 3.70 -5.28 6.76
C GLY A 21 5.21 -5.46 6.92
N ALA A 22 5.86 -4.60 7.72
CA ALA A 22 7.33 -4.61 7.85
C ALA A 22 7.86 -5.89 8.51
N GLY A 23 8.93 -6.44 7.95
CA GLY A 23 9.60 -7.63 8.49
C GLY A 23 8.88 -8.96 8.20
N GLY A 24 7.70 -8.92 7.58
CA GLY A 24 6.94 -10.10 7.21
C GLY A 24 7.40 -10.79 5.92
N TYR A 25 6.52 -11.59 5.34
CA TYR A 25 6.72 -12.45 4.18
C TYR A 25 5.90 -12.04 2.96
N ALA A 26 4.83 -11.25 3.11
CA ALA A 26 3.96 -10.88 1.99
C ALA A 26 4.52 -9.69 1.20
N VAL A 27 5.02 -8.66 1.89
CA VAL A 27 5.46 -7.41 1.26
C VAL A 27 6.81 -6.91 1.79
N TYR A 28 7.41 -5.97 1.05
CA TYR A 28 8.48 -5.10 1.50
C TYR A 28 8.20 -3.64 1.11
N GLY A 29 8.89 -2.71 1.78
CA GLY A 29 8.77 -1.28 1.48
C GLY A 29 9.76 -0.85 0.41
N LEU A 30 9.30 -0.04 -0.54
CA LEU A 30 10.14 0.61 -1.55
C LEU A 30 9.82 2.10 -1.58
N SER A 31 10.85 2.96 -1.69
CA SER A 31 10.61 4.39 -1.86
C SER A 31 10.35 4.70 -3.34
N GLU A 32 9.25 5.40 -3.61
CA GLU A 32 8.87 5.87 -4.95
C GLU A 32 8.69 7.39 -4.92
N ARG A 33 8.86 8.04 -6.07
CA ARG A 33 8.52 9.46 -6.25
C ARG A 33 7.05 9.67 -5.91
N TYR A 34 6.76 10.70 -5.14
CA TYR A 34 5.41 10.98 -4.67
C TYR A 34 4.39 11.07 -5.83
N GLU A 35 4.75 11.78 -6.90
CA GLU A 35 3.88 11.95 -8.09
C GLU A 35 3.52 10.61 -8.74
N VAL A 36 4.49 9.70 -8.89
CA VAL A 36 4.27 8.36 -9.47
C VAL A 36 3.36 7.54 -8.56
N ALA A 37 3.61 7.54 -7.25
CA ALA A 37 2.80 6.80 -6.30
C ALA A 37 1.34 7.29 -6.28
N ARG A 38 1.14 8.60 -6.40
CA ARG A 38 -0.20 9.20 -6.49
C ARG A 38 -0.91 8.85 -7.80
N ASP A 39 -0.27 9.06 -8.94
CA ASP A 39 -0.86 8.84 -10.27
C ASP A 39 -1.26 7.38 -10.47
N GLN A 40 -0.44 6.45 -9.97
CA GLN A 40 -0.71 5.01 -10.05
C GLN A 40 -1.52 4.48 -8.86
N ARG A 41 -1.93 5.35 -7.92
CA ARG A 41 -2.69 4.98 -6.72
C ARG A 41 -2.01 3.85 -5.92
N LEU A 42 -0.68 3.90 -5.81
CA LEU A 42 0.10 2.91 -5.08
C LEU A 42 -0.26 2.94 -3.59
N LEU A 43 -0.29 1.77 -2.97
CA LEU A 43 -0.64 1.58 -1.58
C LEU A 43 0.53 2.08 -0.70
N PRO A 44 0.32 3.13 0.13
CA PRO A 44 1.33 3.53 1.10
C PRO A 44 1.55 2.41 2.10
N PHE A 45 2.81 2.13 2.43
CA PHE A 45 3.23 0.95 3.17
C PHE A 45 2.55 0.81 4.53
N GLY A 46 2.23 1.92 5.20
CA GLY A 46 1.50 1.92 6.46
C GLY A 46 0.11 1.26 6.40
N PHE A 47 -0.52 1.21 5.22
CA PHE A 47 -1.81 0.56 5.01
C PHE A 47 -1.69 -0.92 4.64
N ALA A 48 -0.48 -1.45 4.48
CA ALA A 48 -0.31 -2.88 4.23
C ALA A 48 -0.64 -3.72 5.47
N TYR A 49 -0.55 -3.20 6.69
CA TYR A 49 -0.79 -3.98 7.90
C TYR A 49 -2.24 -4.43 8.02
N GLY A 50 -2.46 -5.75 7.97
CA GLY A 50 -3.80 -6.35 8.07
C GLY A 50 -4.65 -6.20 6.80
N GLY A 51 -4.07 -5.67 5.71
CA GLY A 51 -4.74 -5.61 4.42
C GLY A 51 -4.96 -6.99 3.82
N ARG A 52 -6.01 -7.16 3.03
CA ARG A 52 -6.33 -8.42 2.34
C ARG A 52 -6.31 -8.24 0.83
N VAL A 53 -5.65 -9.13 0.12
CA VAL A 53 -5.51 -9.07 -1.34
C VAL A 53 -6.86 -9.40 -1.99
N LYS A 54 -7.31 -8.57 -2.95
CA LYS A 54 -8.57 -8.73 -3.70
C LYS A 54 -8.37 -9.38 -5.07
N ARG A 55 -7.21 -9.21 -5.68
CA ARG A 55 -6.84 -9.74 -7.01
C ARG A 55 -5.38 -10.16 -7.04
N PRO A 56 -4.97 -11.07 -7.95
CA PRO A 56 -3.58 -11.53 -8.01
C PRO A 56 -2.59 -10.37 -8.16
N VAL A 57 -1.49 -10.43 -7.42
CA VAL A 57 -0.35 -9.50 -7.52
C VAL A 57 0.91 -10.32 -7.69
N ALA A 58 1.67 -10.06 -8.75
CA ALA A 58 2.91 -10.80 -9.01
C ALA A 58 4.01 -10.38 -8.02
N ARG A 59 4.98 -11.27 -7.78
CA ARG A 59 6.21 -10.90 -7.08
C ARG A 59 6.86 -9.67 -7.71
N ASP A 60 7.38 -8.79 -6.86
CA ASP A 60 8.04 -7.53 -7.21
C ASP A 60 7.11 -6.50 -7.92
N GLN A 61 5.80 -6.75 -7.95
CA GLN A 61 4.79 -5.77 -8.34
C GLN A 61 4.44 -4.84 -7.16
N ALA A 62 4.39 -3.54 -7.41
CA ALA A 62 3.86 -2.56 -6.46
C ALA A 62 2.34 -2.75 -6.29
N LEU A 63 1.89 -2.75 -5.04
CA LEU A 63 0.47 -2.84 -4.71
C LEU A 63 -0.18 -1.46 -4.86
N SER A 64 -1.41 -1.45 -5.34
CA SER A 64 -2.29 -0.28 -5.39
C SER A 64 -3.47 -0.42 -4.43
N TRP A 65 -4.16 0.67 -4.14
CA TRP A 65 -5.41 0.67 -3.38
C TRP A 65 -6.49 -0.25 -3.97
N ASP A 66 -6.39 -0.54 -5.26
CA ASP A 66 -7.36 -1.37 -5.97
C ASP A 66 -7.02 -2.86 -5.87
N ASP A 67 -5.78 -3.22 -5.50
CA ASP A 67 -5.35 -4.61 -5.30
C ASP A 67 -5.75 -5.17 -3.94
N VAL A 68 -6.04 -4.30 -2.98
CA VAL A 68 -6.23 -4.68 -1.57
C VAL A 68 -7.50 -4.10 -0.96
N GLU A 69 -8.05 -4.83 -0.01
CA GLU A 69 -9.01 -4.35 0.97
C GLU A 69 -8.23 -3.99 2.23
N VAL A 70 -8.37 -2.75 2.68
CA VAL A 70 -7.68 -2.20 3.84
C VAL A 70 -8.67 -1.39 4.65
N GLU A 71 -8.44 -1.29 5.96
CA GLU A 71 -9.28 -0.49 6.84
C GLU A 71 -9.20 1.00 6.48
N ARG A 72 -10.35 1.62 6.24
CA ARG A 72 -10.49 3.03 5.85
C ARG A 72 -11.34 3.87 6.82
N SER A 73 -11.79 3.29 7.93
CA SER A 73 -12.47 4.04 9.00
C SER A 73 -11.58 4.29 10.22
N GLY A 74 -10.30 3.92 10.16
CA GLY A 74 -9.36 4.09 11.27
C GLY A 74 -8.67 5.45 11.28
N PHE A 75 -8.14 5.84 12.45
CA PHE A 75 -7.41 7.09 12.64
C PHE A 75 -6.23 7.28 11.67
N LEU A 76 -5.54 6.20 11.28
CA LEU A 76 -4.48 6.27 10.26
C LEU A 76 -5.02 6.75 8.90
N TYR A 77 -6.20 6.30 8.51
CA TYR A 77 -6.84 6.73 7.27
C TYR A 77 -7.27 8.20 7.35
N GLU A 78 -7.86 8.61 8.47
CA GLU A 78 -8.24 10.01 8.72
C GLU A 78 -7.02 10.94 8.60
N LEU A 79 -5.90 10.60 9.25
CA LEU A 79 -4.67 11.39 9.14
C LEU A 79 -4.10 11.42 7.71
N ARG A 80 -4.23 10.32 6.96
CA ARG A 80 -3.80 10.27 5.57
C ARG A 80 -4.62 11.21 4.70
N GLU A 81 -5.94 11.21 4.85
CA GLU A 81 -6.84 12.12 4.12
C GLU A 81 -6.52 13.58 4.45
N GLU A 82 -6.26 13.91 5.71
CA GLU A 82 -5.84 15.26 6.11
C GLU A 82 -4.48 15.66 5.50
N GLN A 83 -3.53 14.72 5.45
CA GLN A 83 -2.24 14.94 4.79
C GLN A 83 -2.42 15.19 3.29
N ASP A 84 -3.23 14.37 2.60
CA ASP A 84 -3.50 14.52 1.18
C ASP A 84 -4.27 15.82 0.88
N ARG A 85 -5.14 16.29 1.79
CA ARG A 85 -5.83 17.59 1.69
C ARG A 85 -4.89 18.79 1.82
N LEU A 86 -3.89 18.70 2.69
CA LEU A 86 -2.95 19.79 2.97
C LEU A 86 -1.77 19.84 1.99
N PHE A 87 -1.33 18.68 1.49
CA PHE A 87 -0.06 18.55 0.76
C PHE A 87 -0.14 17.79 -0.56
N GLY A 88 -1.33 17.29 -0.91
CA GLY A 88 -1.61 16.59 -2.16
C GLY A 88 -1.92 17.52 -3.32
#